data_AF-A0A1Q7KI62-F1
#
_entry.id   AF-A0A1Q7KI62-F1
#
_cell.length_a   1.000
_cell.length_b   1.000
_cell.length_c   1.000
_cell.angle_alpha   90.00
_cell.angle_beta   90.00
_cell.angle_gamma   90.00
#
_symmetry.space_group_name_H-M   'P 1'
#
loop_
_entity.id
_entity.type
_entity.pdbx_description
1 polymer ?
#
loop_
_entity_poly.entity_id
_entity_poly.type
_entity_poly.pdbx_seq_one_letter_code
_entity_poly.pdbx_strand_id
1 'polypeptide(L)'
;MTSATIDRSEFRHVLLSGTIVGVITAAAVIVYLLVARLLSPGIVASLLETVVVLAGAVAAAFLPGFFASSRTTQGIASAAAIGLWGTIVFMAIDIILLRPFRAFPWTWDAVGGGSTWWYLPVWWMLGTFLAWMGGLVTAGRAARGSDLAIPALALPVVVGAALVALVITLARLHVYLPVAAGAGFTLVLTILALAVIVRKG
;
A
#
# COMPACT_ATOMS: atom_id res chain seq x y z
N MET A 1 -30.65 -20.19 9.34
CA MET A 1 -29.80 -19.02 9.66
C MET A 1 -28.62 -19.02 8.71
N THR A 2 -28.66 -18.22 7.65
CA THR A 2 -27.47 -17.93 6.83
C THR A 2 -26.49 -17.20 7.73
N SER A 3 -25.26 -17.71 7.88
CA SER A 3 -24.19 -16.99 8.58
C SER A 3 -24.08 -15.60 7.96
N ALA A 4 -24.58 -14.57 8.67
CA ALA A 4 -24.29 -13.20 8.30
C ALA A 4 -22.77 -13.10 8.28
N THR A 5 -22.18 -12.84 7.12
CA THR A 5 -20.73 -12.71 7.05
C THR A 5 -20.37 -11.41 7.76
N ILE A 6 -19.92 -11.52 9.00
CA ILE A 6 -19.62 -10.39 9.89
C ILE A 6 -18.25 -9.80 9.52
N ASP A 7 -18.20 -8.48 9.32
CA ASP A 7 -16.94 -7.74 9.20
C ASP A 7 -16.09 -7.94 10.46
N ARG A 8 -14.78 -8.10 10.32
CA ARG A 8 -13.88 -8.31 11.47
C ARG A 8 -13.27 -6.99 11.93
N SER A 9 -13.82 -6.46 13.02
CA SER A 9 -13.38 -5.18 13.61
C SER A 9 -12.79 -5.31 15.02
N GLU A 10 -12.67 -6.53 15.55
CA GLU A 10 -12.21 -6.74 16.92
C GLU A 10 -10.78 -6.22 17.10
N PHE A 11 -10.56 -5.46 18.19
CA PHE A 11 -9.29 -4.77 18.43
C PHE A 11 -8.06 -5.70 18.33
N ARG A 12 -8.12 -6.87 18.98
CA ARG A 12 -7.04 -7.88 18.91
C ARG A 12 -6.78 -8.34 17.48
N HIS A 13 -7.84 -8.55 16.68
CA HIS A 13 -7.72 -8.96 15.28
C HIS A 13 -7.10 -7.86 14.43
N VAL A 14 -7.50 -6.60 14.66
CA VAL A 14 -6.92 -5.42 13.99
C VAL A 14 -5.42 -5.32 14.28
N LEU A 15 -5.01 -5.45 15.54
CA LEU A 15 -3.59 -5.39 15.91
C LEU A 15 -2.78 -6.53 15.27
N LEU A 16 -3.25 -7.78 15.37
CA LEU A 16 -2.53 -8.93 14.79
C LEU A 16 -2.41 -8.81 13.26
N SER A 17 -3.53 -8.48 12.60
CA SER A 17 -3.57 -8.30 11.15
C SER A 17 -2.69 -7.15 10.69
N GLY A 18 -2.73 -6.02 11.39
CA GLY A 18 -1.88 -4.87 11.08
C GLY A 18 -0.40 -5.19 11.29
N THR A 19 -0.03 -5.94 12.35
CA THR A 19 1.35 -6.39 12.53
C THR A 19 1.84 -7.22 11.34
N ILE A 20 1.02 -8.13 10.82
CA ILE A 20 1.35 -8.90 9.61
C ILE A 20 1.56 -7.96 8.41
N VAL A 21 0.64 -7.01 8.18
CA VAL A 21 0.76 -6.01 7.10
C VAL A 21 2.06 -5.20 7.25
N GLY A 22 2.39 -4.74 8.46
CA GLY A 22 3.60 -3.96 8.73
C GLY A 22 4.88 -4.73 8.47
N VAL A 23 4.94 -6.00 8.89
CA VAL A 23 6.09 -6.88 8.61
C VAL A 23 6.25 -7.14 7.11
N ILE A 24 5.15 -7.36 6.38
CA ILE A 24 5.19 -7.53 4.92
C ILE A 24 5.70 -6.24 4.24
N THR A 25 5.24 -5.07 4.68
CA THR A 25 5.75 -3.79 4.16
C THR A 25 7.24 -3.62 4.44
N ALA A 26 7.70 -3.93 5.65
CA ALA A 26 9.13 -3.90 5.99
C ALA A 26 9.94 -4.84 5.11
N ALA A 27 9.45 -6.07 4.88
CA ALA A 27 10.09 -7.02 4.00
C ALA A 27 10.19 -6.49 2.56
N ALA A 28 9.13 -5.90 2.02
CA ALA A 28 9.15 -5.28 0.69
C ALA A 28 10.19 -4.16 0.59
N VAL A 29 10.29 -3.30 1.60
CA VAL A 29 11.33 -2.25 1.66
C VAL A 29 12.73 -2.86 1.73
N ILE A 30 12.94 -3.91 2.53
CA ILE A 30 14.23 -4.62 2.58
C ILE A 30 14.59 -5.19 1.21
N VAL A 31 13.66 -5.85 0.52
CA VAL A 31 13.90 -6.38 -0.84
C VAL A 31 14.23 -5.25 -1.80
N TYR A 32 13.50 -4.13 -1.75
CA TYR A 32 13.79 -2.96 -2.58
C TYR A 32 15.22 -2.47 -2.35
N LEU A 33 15.62 -2.32 -1.07
CA LEU A 33 16.97 -1.87 -0.70
C LEU A 33 18.05 -2.85 -1.15
N LEU A 34 17.79 -4.16 -1.10
CA LEU A 34 18.71 -5.17 -1.61
C LEU A 34 18.89 -5.02 -3.13
N VAL A 35 17.82 -4.85 -3.90
CA VAL A 35 17.92 -4.62 -5.35
C VAL A 35 18.71 -3.35 -5.64
N ALA A 36 18.37 -2.25 -4.97
CA ALA A 36 19.01 -0.95 -5.17
C ALA A 36 20.51 -0.93 -4.79
N ARG A 37 20.94 -1.80 -3.86
CA ARG A 37 22.35 -1.88 -3.41
C ARG A 37 23.17 -2.92 -4.17
N LEU A 38 22.55 -4.00 -4.63
CA LEU A 38 23.25 -5.13 -5.24
C LEU A 38 23.33 -5.04 -6.77
N LEU A 39 22.43 -4.29 -7.40
CA LEU A 39 22.41 -4.11 -8.85
C LEU A 39 22.93 -2.74 -9.24
N SER A 40 23.59 -2.67 -10.41
CA SER A 40 23.98 -1.39 -11.01
C SER A 40 22.73 -0.62 -11.47
N PRO A 41 22.74 0.72 -11.37
CA PRO A 41 21.65 1.54 -11.90
C PRO A 41 21.40 1.25 -13.39
N GLY A 42 20.15 0.95 -13.73
CA GLY A 42 19.77 0.60 -15.09
C GLY A 42 18.35 0.04 -15.16
N ILE A 43 17.90 -0.25 -16.38
CA ILE A 43 16.50 -0.64 -16.63
C ILE A 43 16.09 -1.91 -15.88
N VAL A 44 17.00 -2.88 -15.73
CA VAL A 44 16.71 -4.13 -15.01
C VAL A 44 16.46 -3.87 -13.52
N ALA A 45 17.33 -3.08 -12.86
CA ALA A 45 17.14 -2.70 -11.47
C ALA A 45 15.83 -1.93 -11.27
N SER A 46 15.54 -0.95 -12.14
CA SER A 46 14.31 -0.18 -12.08
C SER A 46 13.05 -1.03 -12.29
N LEU A 47 13.07 -2.03 -13.17
CA LEU A 47 11.95 -2.95 -13.37
C LEU A 47 11.73 -3.85 -12.14
N LEU A 48 12.79 -4.40 -11.56
CA LEU A 48 12.70 -5.23 -10.35
C LEU A 48 12.16 -4.42 -9.17
N GLU A 49 12.69 -3.22 -8.95
CA GLU A 49 12.20 -2.29 -7.93
C GLU A 49 10.73 -1.93 -8.16
N THR A 50 10.31 -1.74 -9.41
CA THR A 50 8.90 -1.47 -9.76
C THR A 50 8.00 -2.63 -9.36
N VAL A 51 8.42 -3.87 -9.63
CA VAL A 51 7.68 -5.08 -9.22
C VAL A 51 7.56 -5.13 -7.70
N VAL A 52 8.63 -4.85 -6.96
CA VAL A 52 8.62 -4.83 -5.49
C VAL A 52 7.68 -3.74 -4.96
N VAL A 53 7.72 -2.53 -5.53
CA VAL A 53 6.83 -1.42 -5.15
C VAL A 53 5.37 -1.78 -5.40
N LEU A 54 5.05 -2.34 -6.57
CA LEU A 54 3.67 -2.73 -6.89
C LEU A 54 3.18 -3.88 -6.01
N ALA A 55 4.02 -4.88 -5.72
CA ALA A 55 3.68 -5.96 -4.80
C ALA A 55 3.42 -5.44 -3.36
N GLY A 56 4.28 -4.55 -2.87
CA GLY A 56 4.10 -3.88 -1.57
C GLY A 56 2.83 -3.04 -1.54
N ALA A 57 2.54 -2.28 -2.60
CA ALA A 57 1.34 -1.46 -2.72
C ALA A 57 0.05 -2.31 -2.74
N VAL A 58 0.06 -3.45 -3.44
CA VAL A 58 -1.05 -4.42 -3.43
C VAL A 58 -1.29 -4.96 -2.03
N ALA A 59 -0.24 -5.36 -1.33
CA ALA A 59 -0.35 -5.85 0.05
C ALA A 59 -0.91 -4.75 0.98
N ALA A 60 -0.36 -3.54 0.94
CA ALA A 60 -0.80 -2.42 1.76
C ALA A 60 -2.25 -2.00 1.48
N ALA A 61 -2.70 -2.08 0.23
CA ALA A 61 -4.07 -1.69 -0.14
C ALA A 61 -5.11 -2.78 0.16
N PHE A 62 -4.85 -4.03 -0.21
CA PHE A 62 -5.88 -5.07 -0.25
C PHE A 62 -5.81 -6.08 0.88
N LEU A 63 -4.64 -6.31 1.48
CA LEU A 63 -4.52 -7.24 2.60
C LEU A 63 -5.31 -6.78 3.84
N PRO A 64 -5.34 -5.48 4.20
CA PRO A 64 -6.21 -4.98 5.27
C PRO A 64 -7.70 -5.23 5.01
N GLY A 65 -8.17 -4.98 3.79
CA GLY A 65 -9.56 -5.23 3.40
C GLY A 65 -9.94 -6.71 3.42
N PHE A 66 -9.01 -7.57 3.01
CA PHE A 66 -9.15 -9.03 3.11
C PHE A 66 -9.27 -9.49 4.57
N PHE A 67 -8.37 -9.04 5.46
CA PHE A 67 -8.40 -9.41 6.88
C PHE A 67 -9.63 -8.86 7.61
N ALA A 68 -10.07 -7.65 7.28
CA ALA A 68 -11.29 -7.05 7.82
C ALA A 68 -12.57 -7.68 7.24
N SER A 69 -12.46 -8.48 6.17
CA SER A 69 -13.60 -8.98 5.40
C SER A 69 -14.51 -7.85 4.89
N SER A 70 -13.93 -6.73 4.47
CA SER A 70 -14.63 -5.45 4.24
C SER A 70 -15.81 -5.57 3.26
N ARG A 71 -17.03 -5.63 3.81
CA ARG A 71 -18.30 -5.63 3.05
C ARG A 71 -19.20 -4.46 3.41
N THR A 72 -19.09 -3.94 4.64
CA THR A 72 -19.82 -2.75 5.09
C THR A 72 -18.89 -1.60 5.45
N THR A 73 -19.46 -0.45 5.84
CA THR A 73 -18.71 0.71 6.35
C THR A 73 -17.81 0.35 7.54
N GLN A 74 -18.26 -0.54 8.43
CA GLN A 74 -17.44 -0.98 9.58
C GLN A 74 -16.23 -1.79 9.13
N GLY A 75 -16.39 -2.69 8.16
CA GLY A 75 -15.28 -3.42 7.55
C GLY A 75 -14.30 -2.52 6.81
N ILE A 76 -14.78 -1.46 6.14
CA ILE A 76 -13.93 -0.45 5.49
C ILE A 76 -13.10 0.31 6.54
N ALA A 77 -13.73 0.76 7.63
CA ALA A 77 -13.05 1.43 8.73
C ALA A 77 -12.02 0.51 9.42
N SER A 78 -12.36 -0.77 9.57
CA SER A 78 -11.46 -1.78 10.14
C SER A 78 -10.23 -2.02 9.26
N ALA A 79 -10.39 -2.03 7.94
CA ALA A 79 -9.26 -2.09 7.00
C ALA A 79 -8.34 -0.87 7.16
N ALA A 80 -8.90 0.33 7.25
CA ALA A 80 -8.12 1.54 7.50
C ALA A 80 -7.35 1.46 8.83
N ALA A 81 -7.98 0.97 9.90
CA ALA A 81 -7.32 0.78 11.20
C ALA A 81 -6.19 -0.27 11.15
N ILE A 82 -6.38 -1.37 10.43
CA ILE A 82 -5.33 -2.38 10.16
C ILE A 82 -4.16 -1.74 9.40
N GLY A 83 -4.44 -0.92 8.37
CA GLY A 83 -3.42 -0.20 7.61
C GLY A 83 -2.62 0.80 8.46
N LEU A 84 -3.30 1.55 9.33
CA LEU A 84 -2.66 2.47 10.27
C LEU A 84 -1.73 1.71 11.22
N TRP A 85 -2.23 0.66 11.88
CA TRP A 85 -1.43 -0.14 12.80
C TRP A 85 -0.24 -0.82 12.10
N GLY A 86 -0.46 -1.36 10.89
CA GLY A 86 0.62 -1.94 10.10
C GLY A 86 1.69 -0.91 9.73
N THR A 87 1.29 0.33 9.48
CA THR A 87 2.25 1.42 9.27
C THR A 87 3.06 1.72 10.53
N ILE A 88 2.41 1.74 11.71
CA ILE A 88 3.11 1.92 12.99
C ILE A 88 4.16 0.81 13.20
N VAL A 89 3.79 -0.44 12.91
CA VAL A 89 4.72 -1.59 13.01
C VAL A 89 5.86 -1.48 12.01
N PHE A 90 5.58 -1.15 10.74
CA PHE A 90 6.61 -0.87 9.74
C PHE A 90 7.56 0.24 10.22
N MET A 91 7.01 1.33 10.75
CA MET A 91 7.80 2.46 11.25
C MET A 91 8.68 2.08 12.44
N ALA A 92 8.20 1.22 13.33
CA ALA A 92 9.03 0.70 14.42
C ALA A 92 10.23 -0.08 13.87
N ILE A 93 10.01 -0.95 12.87
CA ILE A 93 11.09 -1.68 12.19
C ILE A 93 12.03 -0.71 11.46
N ASP A 94 11.49 0.29 10.75
CA ASP A 94 12.26 1.31 10.05
C ASP A 94 13.23 2.04 10.99
N ILE A 95 12.71 2.50 12.12
CA ILE A 95 13.45 3.30 13.09
C ILE A 95 14.46 2.45 13.87
N ILE A 96 14.08 1.26 14.32
CA ILE A 96 14.91 0.41 15.18
C ILE A 96 15.94 -0.37 14.37
N LEU A 97 15.62 -0.75 13.13
CA LEU A 97 16.45 -1.62 12.30
C LEU A 97 17.02 -0.87 11.09
N LEU A 98 16.16 -0.41 10.17
CA LEU A 98 16.62 0.04 8.85
C LEU A 98 17.48 1.32 8.94
N ARG A 99 17.08 2.27 9.77
CA ARG A 99 17.78 3.55 9.96
C ARG A 99 19.18 3.38 10.56
N PRO A 100 19.40 2.63 11.65
CA PRO A 100 20.75 2.33 12.14
C PRO A 100 21.68 1.73 11.09
N PHE A 101 21.15 0.96 10.14
CA PHE A 101 21.91 0.40 9.00
C PHE A 101 22.02 1.33 7.79
N ARG A 102 21.72 2.63 7.96
CA ARG A 102 21.78 3.67 6.92
C ARG A 102 21.03 3.27 5.65
N ALA A 103 19.84 2.69 5.81
CA ALA A 103 18.99 2.24 4.71
C ALA A 103 18.75 3.33 3.65
N PHE A 104 18.55 4.57 4.09
CA PHE A 104 18.21 5.70 3.23
C PHE A 104 19.38 6.68 3.11
N PRO A 105 19.41 7.51 2.04
CA PRO A 105 20.38 8.59 1.92
C PRO A 105 20.30 9.59 3.08
N TRP A 106 21.44 10.20 3.42
CA TRP A 106 21.57 11.18 4.50
C TRP A 106 20.63 12.39 4.34
N THR A 107 20.20 12.69 3.11
CA THR A 107 19.25 13.77 2.81
C THR A 107 17.91 13.56 3.53
N TRP A 108 17.52 12.31 3.77
CA TRP A 108 16.30 11.98 4.49
C TRP A 108 16.36 12.39 5.96
N ASP A 109 17.53 12.26 6.58
CA ASP A 109 17.78 12.75 7.94
C ASP A 109 17.91 14.27 7.97
N ALA A 110 18.50 14.86 6.93
CA ALA A 110 18.66 16.31 6.81
C ALA A 110 17.31 17.05 6.75
N VAL A 111 16.31 16.52 6.04
CA VAL A 111 14.95 17.09 5.99
C VAL A 111 14.34 17.19 7.39
N GLY A 112 14.61 16.21 8.25
CA GLY A 112 14.10 16.15 9.62
C GLY A 112 14.95 16.83 10.66
N GLY A 113 16.09 17.43 10.30
CA GLY A 113 17.09 17.87 11.28
C GLY A 113 17.59 16.73 12.18
N GLY A 114 17.70 15.51 11.64
CA GLY A 114 18.03 14.28 12.39
C GLY A 114 16.87 13.64 13.14
N SER A 115 15.69 14.29 13.18
CA SER A 115 14.48 13.75 13.80
C SER A 115 13.75 12.80 12.86
N THR A 116 13.13 11.75 13.41
CA THR A 116 12.24 10.85 12.65
C THR A 116 10.79 11.33 12.61
N TRP A 117 10.43 12.32 13.43
CA TRP A 117 9.04 12.72 13.64
C TRP A 117 8.38 13.37 12.42
N TRP A 118 9.15 14.02 11.55
CA TRP A 118 8.61 14.83 10.46
C TRP A 118 7.81 14.02 9.44
N TYR A 119 8.16 12.75 9.24
CA TYR A 119 7.58 11.92 8.18
C TYR A 119 6.68 10.80 8.71
N LEU A 120 6.61 10.60 10.04
CA LEU A 120 5.68 9.66 10.65
C LEU A 120 4.21 9.94 10.26
N PRO A 121 3.70 11.18 10.35
CA PRO A 121 2.32 11.47 9.97
C PRO A 121 2.04 11.17 8.49
N VAL A 122 3.03 11.41 7.61
CA VAL A 122 2.91 11.15 6.17
C VAL A 122 2.71 9.66 5.90
N TRP A 123 3.51 8.80 6.55
CA TRP A 123 3.32 7.36 6.43
C TRP A 123 1.98 6.91 7.00
N TRP A 124 1.61 7.42 8.18
CA TRP A 124 0.33 7.06 8.81
C TRP A 124 -0.84 7.38 7.89
N MET A 125 -0.84 8.58 7.29
CA MET A 125 -1.83 8.97 6.30
C MET A 125 -1.80 8.04 5.09
N LEU A 126 -0.63 7.76 4.51
CA LEU A 126 -0.50 6.93 3.32
C LEU A 126 -1.00 5.50 3.54
N GLY A 127 -0.55 4.84 4.61
CA GLY A 127 -0.94 3.45 4.89
C GLY A 127 -2.41 3.32 5.25
N THR A 128 -2.95 4.28 6.02
CA THR A 128 -4.40 4.35 6.29
C THR A 128 -5.18 4.57 5.00
N PHE A 129 -4.73 5.50 4.16
CA PHE A 129 -5.39 5.85 2.90
C PHE A 129 -5.44 4.68 1.93
N LEU A 130 -4.32 4.01 1.68
CA LEU A 130 -4.28 2.85 0.78
C LEU A 130 -5.20 1.73 1.25
N ALA A 131 -5.16 1.41 2.55
CA ALA A 131 -6.01 0.40 3.15
C ALA A 131 -7.50 0.78 3.10
N TRP A 132 -7.81 2.07 3.30
CA TRP A 132 -9.17 2.60 3.20
C TRP A 132 -9.72 2.51 1.78
N MET A 133 -8.96 2.97 0.78
CA MET A 133 -9.34 2.90 -0.63
C MET A 133 -9.48 1.44 -1.10
N GLY A 134 -8.55 0.57 -0.72
CA GLY A 134 -8.65 -0.87 -1.01
C GLY A 134 -9.86 -1.52 -0.33
N GLY A 135 -10.18 -1.13 0.91
CA GLY A 135 -11.41 -1.52 1.60
C GLY A 135 -12.68 -1.10 0.86
N LEU A 136 -12.73 0.14 0.34
CA LEU A 136 -13.84 0.65 -0.48
C LEU A 136 -14.03 -0.17 -1.76
N VAL A 137 -12.94 -0.44 -2.49
CA VAL A 137 -12.98 -1.25 -3.72
C VAL A 137 -13.43 -2.68 -3.43
N THR A 138 -12.93 -3.27 -2.35
CA THR A 138 -13.30 -4.63 -1.90
C THR A 138 -14.79 -4.69 -1.55
N ALA A 139 -15.29 -3.78 -0.73
CA ALA A 139 -16.71 -3.72 -0.36
C ALA A 139 -17.61 -3.44 -1.57
N GLY A 140 -17.18 -2.56 -2.48
CA GLY A 140 -17.89 -2.26 -3.71
C GLY A 140 -17.98 -3.47 -4.66
N ARG A 141 -16.91 -4.29 -4.75
CA ARG A 141 -16.93 -5.57 -5.49
C ARG A 141 -17.85 -6.59 -4.80
N ALA A 142 -17.81 -6.67 -3.48
CA ALA A 142 -18.63 -7.60 -2.71
C ALA A 142 -20.12 -7.32 -2.88
N ALA A 143 -20.52 -6.04 -2.87
CA ALA A 143 -21.89 -5.62 -3.13
C ALA A 143 -22.42 -6.02 -4.53
N ARG A 144 -21.52 -6.26 -5.49
CA ARG A 144 -21.85 -6.72 -6.85
C ARG A 144 -21.76 -8.24 -7.03
N GLY A 145 -21.52 -9.00 -5.96
CA GLY A 145 -21.30 -10.45 -6.04
C GLY A 145 -20.09 -10.84 -6.90
N SER A 146 -19.14 -9.93 -7.08
CA SER A 146 -17.94 -10.16 -7.89
C SER A 146 -16.85 -10.91 -7.11
N ASP A 147 -15.85 -11.43 -7.82
CA ASP A 147 -14.67 -12.05 -7.21
C ASP A 147 -13.93 -11.06 -6.29
N LEU A 148 -13.57 -11.54 -5.10
CA LEU A 148 -12.88 -10.80 -4.03
C LEU A 148 -11.45 -11.29 -3.81
N ALA A 149 -10.96 -12.21 -4.64
CA ALA A 149 -9.56 -12.60 -4.63
C ALA A 149 -8.66 -11.37 -4.83
N ILE A 150 -7.60 -11.25 -4.02
CA ILE A 150 -6.65 -10.13 -4.12
C ILE A 150 -6.13 -9.93 -5.55
N PRO A 151 -5.77 -10.97 -6.32
CA PRO A 151 -5.37 -10.79 -7.72
C PRO A 151 -6.45 -10.10 -8.58
N ALA A 152 -7.72 -10.47 -8.43
CA ALA A 152 -8.83 -9.87 -9.18
C ALA A 152 -9.09 -8.40 -8.78
N LEU A 153 -8.88 -8.06 -7.52
CA LEU A 153 -8.96 -6.69 -7.01
C LEU A 153 -7.78 -5.84 -7.49
N ALA A 154 -6.57 -6.39 -7.44
CA ALA A 154 -5.32 -5.71 -7.75
C ALA A 154 -5.09 -5.49 -9.25
N LEU A 155 -5.48 -6.45 -10.10
CA LEU A 155 -5.21 -6.42 -11.53
C LEU A 155 -5.55 -5.07 -12.21
N PRO A 156 -6.78 -4.50 -12.08
CA PRO A 156 -7.08 -3.22 -12.72
C PRO A 156 -6.22 -2.07 -12.20
N VAL A 157 -5.82 -2.10 -10.93
CA VAL A 157 -4.95 -1.07 -10.35
C VAL A 157 -3.52 -1.19 -10.86
N VAL A 158 -2.98 -2.41 -10.91
CA VAL A 158 -1.63 -2.69 -11.41
C VAL A 158 -1.50 -2.37 -12.90
N VAL A 159 -2.50 -2.76 -13.70
CA VAL A 159 -2.54 -2.42 -15.13
C VAL A 159 -2.63 -0.91 -15.32
N GLY A 160 -3.51 -0.24 -14.58
CA GLY A 160 -3.61 1.22 -14.63
C GLY A 160 -2.32 1.92 -14.21
N ALA A 161 -1.65 1.42 -13.17
CA ALA A 161 -0.36 1.93 -12.71
C ALA A 161 0.72 1.81 -13.81
N ALA A 162 0.78 0.67 -14.49
CA ALA A 162 1.69 0.44 -15.60
C ALA A 162 1.41 1.40 -16.77
N LEU A 163 0.14 1.64 -17.10
CA LEU A 163 -0.25 2.61 -18.14
C LEU A 163 0.15 4.05 -17.76
N VAL A 164 -0.08 4.47 -16.51
CA VAL A 164 0.35 5.79 -16.02
C VAL A 164 1.87 5.93 -16.09
N ALA A 165 2.61 4.92 -15.63
CA ALA A 165 4.07 4.91 -15.69
C ALA A 165 4.57 4.97 -17.15
N LEU A 166 3.92 4.25 -18.07
CA LEU A 166 4.22 4.30 -19.50
C LEU A 166 3.99 5.72 -20.06
N VAL A 167 2.85 6.35 -19.75
CA VAL A 167 2.54 7.73 -20.19
C VAL A 167 3.59 8.71 -19.69
N ILE A 168 3.95 8.65 -18.40
CA ILE A 168 4.99 9.51 -17.80
C ILE A 168 6.34 9.31 -18.51
N THR A 169 6.68 8.06 -18.83
CA THR A 169 7.92 7.71 -19.55
C THR A 169 7.91 8.27 -20.97
N LEU A 170 6.82 8.07 -21.71
CA LEU A 170 6.67 8.56 -23.09
C LEU A 170 6.64 10.09 -23.17
N ALA A 171 6.05 10.74 -22.15
CA ALA A 171 6.04 12.19 -22.00
C ALA A 171 7.41 12.77 -21.58
N ARG A 172 8.43 11.93 -21.36
CA ARG A 172 9.80 12.32 -20.96
C ARG A 172 9.82 13.19 -19.70
N LEU A 173 8.99 12.88 -18.72
CA LEU A 173 8.94 13.63 -17.45
C LEU A 173 10.09 13.26 -16.49
N HIS A 174 11.03 12.41 -16.91
CA HIS A 174 12.24 12.02 -16.15
C HIS A 174 11.96 11.57 -14.70
N VAL A 175 10.82 10.92 -14.47
CA VAL A 175 10.45 10.34 -13.16
C VAL A 175 11.00 8.93 -13.06
N TYR A 176 11.53 8.57 -11.90
CA TYR A 176 12.01 7.22 -11.64
C TYR A 176 10.87 6.20 -11.75
N LEU A 177 11.07 5.11 -12.50
CA LEU A 177 9.99 4.20 -12.89
C LEU A 177 9.22 3.60 -11.70
N PRO A 178 9.86 3.09 -10.63
CA PRO A 178 9.16 2.63 -9.43
C PRO A 178 8.30 3.72 -8.78
N VAL A 179 8.74 4.97 -8.79
CA VAL A 179 8.00 6.12 -8.24
C VAL A 179 6.78 6.41 -9.10
N ALA A 180 6.94 6.45 -10.43
CA ALA A 180 5.84 6.64 -11.37
C ALA A 180 4.78 5.54 -11.24
N ALA A 181 5.20 4.29 -11.10
CA ALA A 181 4.31 3.15 -10.90
C ALA A 181 3.58 3.22 -9.56
N GLY A 182 4.27 3.53 -8.45
CA GLY A 182 3.63 3.68 -7.14
C GLY A 182 2.62 4.82 -7.07
N ALA A 183 2.95 5.98 -7.69
CA ALA A 183 2.03 7.10 -7.81
C ALA A 183 0.83 6.75 -8.69
N GLY A 184 1.06 6.11 -9.84
CA GLY A 184 0.01 5.64 -10.74
C GLY A 184 -0.92 4.63 -10.06
N PHE A 185 -0.37 3.70 -9.27
CA PHE A 185 -1.14 2.74 -8.48
C PHE A 185 -2.08 3.46 -7.52
N THR A 186 -1.55 4.41 -6.75
CA THR A 186 -2.34 5.19 -5.78
C THR A 186 -3.46 5.95 -6.47
N LEU A 187 -3.15 6.64 -7.58
CA LEU A 187 -4.13 7.38 -8.38
C LEU A 187 -5.26 6.48 -8.90
N VAL A 188 -4.92 5.36 -9.53
CA VAL A 188 -5.91 4.44 -10.11
C VAL A 188 -6.76 3.83 -9.01
N LEU A 189 -6.17 3.43 -7.88
CA LEU A 189 -6.90 2.92 -6.73
C LEU A 189 -7.92 3.96 -6.22
N THR A 190 -7.51 5.23 -6.10
CA THR A 190 -8.40 6.33 -5.71
C THR A 190 -9.55 6.50 -6.69
N ILE A 191 -9.28 6.50 -8.00
CA ILE A 191 -10.32 6.62 -9.04
C ILE A 191 -11.34 5.48 -8.92
N LEU A 192 -10.88 4.25 -8.74
CA LEU A 192 -11.78 3.10 -8.56
C LEU A 192 -12.60 3.19 -7.27
N ALA A 193 -11.99 3.64 -6.17
CA ALA A 193 -12.70 3.85 -4.91
C ALA A 193 -13.76 4.96 -5.04
N LEU A 194 -13.44 6.07 -5.70
CA LEU A 194 -14.40 7.14 -6.01
C LEU A 194 -15.54 6.63 -6.89
N ALA A 195 -15.26 5.81 -7.90
CA ALA A 195 -16.29 5.19 -8.73
C ALA A 195 -17.24 4.29 -7.92
N VAL A 196 -16.75 3.62 -6.86
CA VAL A 196 -17.61 2.88 -5.92
C VAL A 196 -18.52 3.82 -5.13
N ILE A 197 -18.02 4.96 -4.68
CA ILE A 197 -18.80 5.95 -3.94
C ILE A 197 -19.88 6.57 -4.84
N VAL A 198 -19.50 7.06 -6.03
CA VAL A 198 -20.42 7.72 -6.97
C VAL A 198 -21.54 6.80 -7.41
N ARG A 199 -21.28 5.50 -7.61
CA ARG A 199 -22.31 4.53 -8.01
C ARG A 199 -23.27 4.12 -6.89
N LYS A 200 -22.99 4.50 -5.63
CA LYS A 200 -23.88 4.27 -4.47
C LYS A 200 -24.84 5.44 -4.22
N GLY A 201 -24.54 6.62 -4.74
CA GLY A 201 -25.43 7.79 -4.73
C GLY A 201 -26.40 7.75 -5.90
#